data_AF-A0A1Q3V1N8-F1
#
_entry.id   AF-A0A1Q3V1N8-F1
#
_cell.length_a   1.000
_cell.length_b   1.000
_cell.length_c   1.000
_cell.angle_alpha   90.00
_cell.angle_beta   90.00
_cell.angle_gamma   90.00
#
_symmetry.space_group_name_H-M   'P 1'
#
loop_
_entity.id
_entity.type
_entity.pdbx_description
1 polymer ?
#
loop_
_entity_poly.entity_id
_entity_poly.type
_entity_poly.pdbx_seq_one_letter_code
_entity_poly.pdbx_strand_id
1 'polypeptide(L)'
;MPHATKFLVAAAALSLAGCGGGDPKPPETRDLAAGEGPSGAMTYYGKKIEVDCGGTMIPPRPEGSAVDDLRGLRLGVPLDTAVRFVQCPDGKEADSILLEGDGPQLSRDQAGLNIRSFVRVATGRHKARWSSTDVLNYDPRNRLEQVDTEWSLYADGMPGQEKLYALWLTQPFAKGGEPTIASQQAALEQKYGKPSLTGDRGEMFWLRGPDGKPLPEFDREKLRECSAGISIYGTQMNWRPDCGLTIVAMVEPAYGNPQLAQAVRVAMIDAAAYYDYEVNRFPQERDAYRASQAADAGANQGGKF
;
A
#
# COMPACT_ATOMS: atom_id res chain seq x y z
N MET A 1 10.28 -46.28 -74.83
CA MET A 1 9.20 -46.49 -75.82
C MET A 1 7.96 -46.97 -75.06
N PRO A 2 6.74 -46.56 -75.48
CA PRO A 2 5.77 -45.69 -74.76
C PRO A 2 4.61 -46.49 -74.13
N HIS A 3 3.71 -45.97 -73.28
CA HIS A 3 2.72 -44.88 -73.43
C HIS A 3 2.34 -44.37 -72.01
N ALA A 4 2.27 -43.08 -71.69
CA ALA A 4 1.34 -42.04 -72.13
C ALA A 4 -0.14 -42.33 -71.84
N THR A 5 -0.68 -41.78 -70.75
CA THR A 5 -2.07 -41.29 -70.70
C THR A 5 -2.13 -40.08 -69.77
N LYS A 6 -2.78 -39.01 -70.27
CA LYS A 6 -2.88 -37.66 -69.69
C LYS A 6 -4.20 -37.49 -68.93
N PHE A 7 -4.25 -36.38 -68.18
CA PHE A 7 -5.40 -35.66 -67.59
C PHE A 7 -5.79 -36.12 -66.17
N LEU A 8 -6.14 -35.27 -65.21
CA LEU A 8 -6.47 -33.83 -65.24
C LEU A 8 -6.19 -33.21 -63.85
N VAL A 9 -5.77 -31.95 -63.88
CA VAL A 9 -5.45 -31.06 -62.74
C VAL A 9 -6.69 -30.75 -61.90
N ALA A 10 -6.57 -30.82 -60.58
CA ALA A 10 -7.36 -30.02 -59.65
C ALA A 10 -6.44 -29.54 -58.52
N ALA A 11 -6.13 -28.24 -58.54
CA ALA A 11 -5.31 -27.55 -57.57
C ALA A 11 -6.08 -27.35 -56.25
N ALA A 12 -5.54 -27.85 -55.15
CA ALA A 12 -5.86 -27.37 -53.81
C ALA A 12 -4.62 -26.63 -53.31
N ALA A 13 -4.69 -25.29 -53.34
CA ALA A 13 -3.69 -24.41 -52.79
C ALA A 13 -3.66 -24.55 -51.26
N LEU A 14 -2.73 -25.32 -50.74
CA LEU A 14 -2.25 -25.24 -49.36
C LEU A 14 -1.13 -24.21 -49.33
N SER A 15 -1.47 -22.97 -48.99
CA SER A 15 -0.51 -21.92 -48.68
C SER A 15 0.23 -22.28 -47.38
N LEU A 16 1.40 -22.89 -47.55
CA LEU A 16 2.50 -22.82 -46.60
C LEU A 16 3.10 -21.40 -46.63
N ALA A 17 2.72 -20.57 -45.67
CA ALA A 17 3.58 -19.52 -45.15
C ALA A 17 3.99 -19.99 -43.75
N GLY A 18 5.25 -20.24 -43.43
CA GLY A 18 6.39 -19.35 -43.66
C GLY A 18 6.69 -18.69 -42.32
N CYS A 19 7.60 -19.29 -41.54
CA CYS A 19 8.17 -18.70 -40.33
C CYS A 19 8.80 -17.34 -40.66
N GLY A 20 8.35 -16.30 -39.97
CA GLY A 20 8.97 -14.98 -39.93
C GLY A 20 8.62 -14.34 -38.60
N GLY A 21 9.65 -14.04 -37.81
CA GLY A 21 9.54 -13.54 -36.45
C GLY A 21 8.77 -12.21 -36.34
N GLY A 22 8.21 -12.04 -35.15
CA GLY A 22 7.70 -10.78 -34.65
C GLY A 22 7.44 -11.01 -33.17
N ASP A 23 8.35 -10.52 -32.32
CA ASP A 23 8.09 -10.39 -30.90
C ASP A 23 6.71 -9.73 -30.69
N PRO A 24 5.92 -10.14 -29.68
CA PRO A 24 4.66 -9.48 -29.40
C PRO A 24 4.92 -7.99 -29.24
N LYS A 25 4.31 -7.18 -30.11
CA LYS A 25 4.31 -5.73 -29.96
C LYS A 25 3.85 -5.40 -28.53
N PRO A 26 4.54 -4.52 -27.80
CA PRO A 26 4.03 -4.01 -26.54
C PRO A 26 2.59 -3.52 -26.77
N PRO A 27 1.64 -3.86 -25.89
CA PRO A 27 0.28 -3.37 -26.03
C PRO A 27 0.30 -1.85 -26.10
N GLU A 28 -0.45 -1.29 -27.06
CA GLU A 28 -0.61 0.15 -27.21
C GLU A 28 -1.17 0.73 -25.91
N THR A 29 -0.55 1.81 -25.44
CA THR A 29 -0.99 2.57 -24.27
C THR A 29 -2.43 3.05 -24.48
N ARG A 30 -3.35 2.52 -23.69
CA ARG A 30 -4.75 2.93 -23.60
C ARG A 30 -4.94 3.82 -22.37
N ASP A 31 -5.70 4.89 -22.52
CA ASP A 31 -6.21 5.70 -21.42
C ASP A 31 -7.22 4.92 -20.58
N LEU A 32 -7.06 4.96 -19.26
CA LEU A 32 -7.88 4.21 -18.31
C LEU A 32 -9.34 4.69 -18.35
N ALA A 33 -10.29 3.74 -18.30
CA ALA A 33 -11.71 4.07 -18.26
C ALA A 33 -12.16 4.42 -16.83
N ALA A 34 -13.15 5.29 -16.70
CA ALA A 34 -13.77 5.61 -15.41
C ALA A 34 -14.36 4.33 -14.78
N GLY A 35 -13.77 3.87 -13.68
CA GLY A 35 -14.16 2.64 -12.97
C GLY A 35 -13.09 1.54 -12.93
N GLU A 36 -11.96 1.69 -13.65
CA GLU A 36 -10.74 0.91 -13.36
C GLU A 36 -10.08 1.45 -12.09
N GLY A 37 -10.50 0.95 -10.93
CA GLY A 37 -9.68 0.95 -9.71
C GLY A 37 -8.50 -0.02 -9.88
N PRO A 38 -7.43 0.10 -9.08
CA PRO A 38 -6.13 -0.52 -9.32
C PRO A 38 -6.17 -2.04 -9.16
N SER A 39 -6.65 -2.74 -10.19
CA SER A 39 -6.39 -4.15 -10.35
C SER A 39 -4.99 -4.31 -10.93
N GLY A 40 -4.09 -4.87 -10.13
CA GLY A 40 -2.67 -4.99 -10.50
C GLY A 40 -1.88 -3.78 -10.02
N ALA A 41 -1.43 -3.84 -8.76
CA ALA A 41 -0.18 -3.18 -8.41
C ALA A 41 0.86 -3.50 -9.51
N MET A 42 1.70 -2.51 -9.81
CA MET A 42 2.96 -2.59 -10.56
C MET A 42 2.91 -2.12 -12.01
N THR A 43 3.41 -0.89 -12.26
CA THR A 43 4.42 -0.70 -13.31
C THR A 43 5.21 0.62 -13.14
N TYR A 44 6.52 0.45 -12.86
CA TYR A 44 7.67 1.27 -13.27
C TYR A 44 7.90 2.67 -12.67
N TYR A 45 9.19 2.92 -12.36
CA TYR A 45 9.84 4.22 -12.12
C TYR A 45 8.99 5.45 -12.49
N GLY A 46 8.54 6.20 -11.49
CA GLY A 46 8.14 7.59 -11.66
C GLY A 46 6.99 7.82 -12.64
N LYS A 47 6.00 6.93 -12.73
CA LYS A 47 4.73 7.33 -13.34
C LYS A 47 4.14 8.44 -12.48
N LYS A 48 4.20 9.67 -12.99
CA LYS A 48 3.40 10.76 -12.44
C LYS A 48 1.95 10.32 -12.55
N ILE A 49 1.28 10.21 -11.41
CA ILE A 49 -0.15 9.91 -11.41
C ILE A 49 -0.85 11.24 -11.60
N GLU A 50 -1.64 11.36 -12.67
CA GLU A 50 -2.58 12.47 -12.77
C GLU A 50 -3.70 12.23 -11.76
N VAL A 51 -3.81 13.13 -10.79
CA VAL A 51 -4.80 13.03 -9.72
C VAL A 51 -5.68 14.26 -9.77
N ASP A 52 -6.99 14.05 -9.86
CA ASP A 52 -7.95 15.09 -9.57
C ASP A 52 -8.11 15.21 -8.04
N CYS A 53 -7.60 16.29 -7.47
CA CYS A 53 -7.74 16.58 -6.04
C CYS A 53 -9.16 17.01 -5.65
N GLY A 54 -10.09 17.11 -6.60
CA GLY A 54 -11.51 17.29 -6.34
C GLY A 54 -12.10 16.12 -5.54
N GLY A 55 -12.66 16.42 -4.36
CA GLY A 55 -13.59 15.50 -3.69
C GLY A 55 -12.99 14.41 -2.79
N THR A 56 -11.72 14.50 -2.39
CA THR A 56 -11.17 13.56 -1.38
C THR A 56 -11.68 13.92 0.02
N MET A 57 -12.91 13.52 0.35
CA MET A 57 -13.45 13.66 1.70
C MET A 57 -13.24 12.37 2.50
N ILE A 58 -12.29 12.40 3.41
CA ILE A 58 -12.29 11.48 4.54
C ILE A 58 -13.39 11.99 5.48
N PRO A 59 -14.39 11.16 5.85
CA PRO A 59 -15.47 11.61 6.71
C PRO A 59 -14.89 12.23 7.99
N PRO A 60 -15.55 13.22 8.60
CA PRO A 60 -15.08 13.75 9.86
C PRO A 60 -15.13 12.66 10.92
N ARG A 61 -14.12 12.67 11.79
CA ARG A 61 -14.10 11.84 12.98
C ARG A 61 -15.23 12.29 13.92
N PRO A 62 -15.96 11.37 14.59
CA PRO A 62 -16.94 11.73 15.61
C PRO A 62 -16.31 12.58 16.72
N GLU A 63 -17.04 13.60 17.20
CA GLU A 63 -16.57 14.46 18.28
C GLU A 63 -16.24 13.63 19.54
N GLY A 64 -15.10 13.94 20.18
CA GLY A 64 -14.64 13.25 21.39
C GLY A 64 -14.00 11.87 21.17
N SER A 65 -14.01 11.33 19.95
CA SER A 65 -13.32 10.07 19.66
C SER A 65 -11.80 10.24 19.56
N ALA A 66 -11.06 9.14 19.72
CA ALA A 66 -9.61 9.10 19.64
C ALA A 66 -9.05 9.69 18.35
N VAL A 67 -7.87 10.30 18.38
CA VAL A 67 -7.18 10.65 17.13
C VAL A 67 -6.69 9.34 16.50
N ASP A 68 -7.34 8.96 15.40
CA ASP A 68 -7.11 7.74 14.63
C ASP A 68 -6.58 8.03 13.22
N ASP A 69 -6.08 9.26 13.03
CA ASP A 69 -5.56 9.73 11.75
C ASP A 69 -4.06 10.01 11.78
N LEU A 70 -3.44 9.84 10.63
CA LEU A 70 -2.11 10.33 10.32
C LEU A 70 -2.27 11.48 9.30
N ARG A 71 -2.04 12.71 9.76
CA ARG A 71 -2.26 13.97 9.01
C ARG A 71 -3.62 14.01 8.29
N GLY A 72 -4.68 13.55 8.94
CA GLY A 72 -6.04 13.49 8.38
C GLY A 72 -6.39 12.19 7.66
N LEU A 73 -5.40 11.34 7.31
CA LEU A 73 -5.65 10.03 6.72
C LEU A 73 -5.99 9.00 7.80
N ARG A 74 -7.18 8.40 7.72
CA ARG A 74 -7.66 7.36 8.63
C ARG A 74 -7.59 5.97 7.99
N LEU A 75 -7.47 4.95 8.83
CA LEU A 75 -7.63 3.55 8.41
C LEU A 75 -9.10 3.24 8.05
N GLY A 76 -9.31 2.15 7.33
CA GLY A 76 -10.62 1.66 6.88
C GLY A 76 -11.18 2.38 5.65
N VAL A 77 -10.55 3.46 5.19
CA VAL A 77 -10.92 4.13 3.93
C VAL A 77 -10.52 3.28 2.71
N PRO A 78 -11.19 3.42 1.56
CA PRO A 78 -10.77 2.76 0.33
C PRO A 78 -9.33 3.13 -0.07
N LEU A 79 -8.60 2.19 -0.67
CA LEU A 79 -7.21 2.44 -1.10
C LEU A 79 -7.11 3.65 -2.05
N ASP A 80 -8.00 3.76 -3.03
CA ASP A 80 -8.00 4.87 -3.99
C ASP A 80 -8.18 6.22 -3.31
N THR A 81 -9.05 6.27 -2.29
CA THR A 81 -9.23 7.47 -1.46
C THR A 81 -7.93 7.81 -0.71
N ALA A 82 -7.25 6.81 -0.15
CA ALA A 82 -5.99 7.01 0.56
C ALA A 82 -4.87 7.50 -0.38
N VAL A 83 -4.73 6.89 -1.57
CA VAL A 83 -3.74 7.29 -2.57
C VAL A 83 -3.98 8.73 -3.03
N ARG A 84 -5.21 9.10 -3.36
CA ARG A 84 -5.55 10.49 -3.71
C ARG A 84 -5.28 11.45 -2.56
N PHE A 85 -5.61 11.08 -1.33
CA PHE A 85 -5.38 11.92 -0.15
C PHE A 85 -3.89 12.25 0.02
N VAL A 86 -3.01 11.25 -0.05
CA VAL A 86 -1.57 11.48 0.16
C VAL A 86 -0.94 12.31 -0.97
N GLN A 87 -1.51 12.26 -2.17
CA GLN A 87 -1.07 13.03 -3.33
C GLN A 87 -1.64 14.45 -3.38
N CYS A 88 -2.66 14.73 -2.58
CA CYS A 88 -3.34 16.02 -2.52
C CYS A 88 -3.24 16.66 -1.12
N PRO A 89 -2.02 16.89 -0.58
CA PRO A 89 -1.88 17.59 0.69
C PRO A 89 -2.54 18.97 0.59
N ASP A 90 -3.34 19.33 1.59
CA ASP A 90 -4.12 20.57 1.65
C ASP A 90 -5.05 20.80 0.45
N GLY A 91 -5.49 19.71 -0.21
CA GLY A 91 -6.40 19.74 -1.36
C GLY A 91 -5.75 20.22 -2.66
N LYS A 92 -4.41 20.26 -2.73
CA LYS A 92 -3.66 20.65 -3.94
C LYS A 92 -2.77 19.51 -4.39
N GLU A 93 -2.67 19.33 -5.71
CA GLU A 93 -1.80 18.30 -6.29
C GLU A 93 -0.36 18.57 -5.86
N ALA A 94 0.24 17.59 -5.17
CA ALA A 94 1.67 17.58 -4.91
C ALA A 94 2.40 16.88 -6.05
N ASP A 95 3.62 17.35 -6.32
CA ASP A 95 4.57 16.57 -7.10
C ASP A 95 4.81 15.23 -6.37
N SER A 96 4.43 14.13 -7.01
CA SER A 96 4.40 12.82 -6.38
C SER A 96 4.77 11.70 -7.35
N ILE A 97 5.42 10.68 -6.81
CA ILE A 97 5.80 9.48 -7.54
C ILE A 97 5.42 8.23 -6.77
N LEU A 98 5.04 7.18 -7.50
CA LEU A 98 4.96 5.84 -6.93
C LEU A 98 6.36 5.25 -6.82
N LEU A 99 6.63 4.62 -5.67
CA LEU A 99 7.86 3.86 -5.44
C LEU A 99 7.59 2.36 -5.55
N GLU A 100 8.57 1.64 -6.07
CA GLU A 100 8.60 0.18 -6.00
C GLU A 100 8.88 -0.26 -4.56
N GLY A 101 8.43 -1.45 -4.19
CA GLY A 101 8.69 -2.00 -2.86
C GLY A 101 7.79 -3.18 -2.55
N ASP A 102 8.37 -4.20 -1.94
CA ASP A 102 7.60 -5.32 -1.44
C ASP A 102 6.87 -4.91 -0.16
N GLY A 103 5.56 -5.13 -0.16
CA GLY A 103 4.75 -4.99 1.02
C GLY A 103 5.07 -6.05 2.09
N PRO A 104 4.24 -6.12 3.14
CA PRO A 104 4.34 -7.18 4.13
C PRO A 104 4.27 -8.56 3.45
N GLN A 105 5.22 -9.45 3.75
CA GLN A 105 5.18 -10.83 3.25
C GLN A 105 4.23 -11.67 4.11
N LEU A 106 2.97 -11.79 3.66
CA LEU A 106 1.93 -12.49 4.39
C LEU A 106 1.53 -13.79 3.70
N SER A 107 1.57 -14.91 4.41
CA SER A 107 1.11 -16.20 3.91
C SER A 107 -0.40 -16.36 4.14
N ARG A 108 -1.21 -16.23 3.08
CA ARG A 108 -2.64 -16.59 3.05
C ARG A 108 -2.96 -17.11 1.66
N ASP A 109 -3.76 -18.17 1.54
CA ASP A 109 -4.28 -18.60 0.24
C ASP A 109 -5.25 -17.53 -0.30
N GLN A 110 -4.77 -16.78 -1.30
CA GLN A 110 -5.54 -15.74 -1.97
C GLN A 110 -6.39 -16.28 -3.12
N ALA A 111 -6.40 -17.60 -3.35
CA ALA A 111 -7.18 -18.22 -4.41
C ALA A 111 -6.84 -17.74 -5.83
N GLY A 112 -5.62 -17.23 -6.05
CA GLY A 112 -5.23 -16.59 -7.30
C GLY A 112 -5.77 -15.17 -7.51
N LEU A 113 -6.45 -14.60 -6.51
CA LEU A 113 -6.92 -13.22 -6.53
C LEU A 113 -5.78 -12.28 -6.10
N ASN A 114 -5.68 -11.13 -6.76
CA ASN A 114 -4.83 -10.03 -6.32
C ASN A 114 -5.65 -9.10 -5.41
N ILE A 115 -5.55 -9.33 -4.11
CA ILE A 115 -6.42 -8.72 -3.08
C ILE A 115 -5.65 -7.86 -2.08
N ARG A 116 -4.32 -7.95 -2.13
CA ARG A 116 -3.43 -7.17 -1.27
C ARG A 116 -2.71 -6.15 -2.12
N SER A 117 -2.83 -4.91 -1.68
CA SER A 117 -2.21 -3.78 -2.33
C SER A 117 -1.28 -3.10 -1.35
N PHE A 118 -0.02 -2.97 -1.77
CA PHE A 118 0.95 -2.16 -1.08
C PHE A 118 1.41 -1.04 -1.99
N VAL A 119 1.15 0.21 -1.58
CA VAL A 119 1.42 1.39 -2.38
C VAL A 119 2.35 2.31 -1.62
N ARG A 120 3.49 2.65 -2.23
CA ARG A 120 4.40 3.66 -1.68
C ARG A 120 4.31 4.94 -2.52
N VAL A 121 4.11 6.06 -1.85
CA VAL A 121 4.00 7.39 -2.48
C VAL A 121 5.00 8.33 -1.85
N ALA A 122 5.90 8.87 -2.65
CA ALA A 122 6.75 9.97 -2.25
C ALA A 122 6.17 11.29 -2.76
N THR A 123 6.14 12.32 -1.93
CA THR A 123 5.66 13.65 -2.28
C THR A 123 6.68 14.75 -2.04
N GLY A 124 6.55 15.83 -2.81
CA GLY A 124 7.43 16.98 -2.79
C GLY A 124 8.73 16.74 -3.56
N ARG A 125 9.79 17.43 -3.14
CA ARG A 125 11.10 17.35 -3.79
C ARG A 125 11.67 15.96 -3.61
N HIS A 126 11.90 15.26 -4.72
CA HIS A 126 12.47 13.93 -4.71
C HIS A 126 13.72 13.82 -5.58
N LYS A 127 14.71 13.06 -5.10
CA LYS A 127 15.94 12.75 -5.85
C LYS A 127 16.24 11.27 -5.71
N ALA A 128 16.36 10.55 -6.82
CA ALA A 128 16.75 9.14 -6.79
C ALA A 128 18.15 8.99 -6.18
N ARG A 129 18.33 8.02 -5.27
CA ARG A 129 19.64 7.71 -4.73
C ARG A 129 20.39 6.79 -5.70
N TRP A 130 21.63 7.15 -6.01
CA TRP A 130 22.56 6.29 -6.75
C TRP A 130 23.79 6.05 -5.86
N SER A 131 23.91 4.87 -5.26
CA SER A 131 25.15 4.46 -4.56
C SER A 131 25.86 3.31 -5.28
N SER A 132 27.16 3.19 -5.07
CA SER A 132 27.99 2.12 -5.67
C SER A 132 27.58 0.72 -5.22
N THR A 133 26.94 0.58 -4.05
CA THR A 133 26.35 -0.67 -3.56
C THR A 133 24.99 -1.00 -4.20
N ASP A 134 24.30 -0.02 -4.78
CA ASP A 134 23.01 -0.24 -5.47
C ASP A 134 23.21 -0.90 -6.85
N VAL A 135 24.43 -0.80 -7.41
CA VAL A 135 24.84 -1.46 -8.67
C VAL A 135 24.81 -2.99 -8.54
N LEU A 136 25.08 -3.53 -7.35
CA LEU A 136 25.08 -4.97 -7.09
C LEU A 136 23.69 -5.52 -6.70
N ASN A 137 22.83 -4.68 -6.12
CA ASN A 137 21.48 -5.06 -5.68
C ASN A 137 20.38 -4.73 -6.70
N TYR A 138 20.73 -4.20 -7.88
CA TYR A 138 19.82 -3.92 -9.02
C TYR A 138 18.54 -3.12 -8.70
N ASP A 139 18.48 -2.40 -7.57
CA ASP A 139 17.30 -1.60 -7.25
C ASP A 139 17.61 -0.26 -6.55
N PRO A 140 18.15 0.73 -7.28
CA PRO A 140 18.17 2.14 -6.88
C PRO A 140 16.77 2.80 -6.86
N ARG A 141 15.71 2.05 -7.15
CA ARG A 141 14.33 2.51 -7.46
C ARG A 141 13.46 2.54 -6.21
N ASN A 142 13.90 1.86 -5.15
CA ASN A 142 13.20 1.78 -3.86
C ASN A 142 13.61 2.84 -2.83
N ARG A 143 14.64 3.66 -3.10
CA ARG A 143 15.20 4.63 -2.14
C ARG A 143 15.47 5.99 -2.76
N LEU A 144 14.85 7.02 -2.19
CA LEU A 144 15.13 8.40 -2.53
C LEU A 144 16.25 8.95 -1.62
N GLU A 145 17.18 9.70 -2.20
CA GLU A 145 18.19 10.48 -1.47
C GLU A 145 17.55 11.67 -0.76
N GLN A 146 16.54 12.26 -1.40
CA GLN A 146 15.73 13.35 -0.86
C GLN A 146 14.27 13.06 -1.15
N VAL A 147 13.40 13.33 -0.19
CA VAL A 147 11.93 13.32 -0.28
C VAL A 147 11.41 14.29 0.77
N ASP A 148 10.29 15.00 0.56
CA ASP A 148 9.71 15.81 1.64
C ASP A 148 8.80 14.96 2.54
N THR A 149 8.09 13.98 1.97
CA THR A 149 7.34 12.97 2.72
C THR A 149 7.21 11.66 1.92
N GLU A 150 7.36 10.53 2.59
CA GLU A 150 7.09 9.20 2.02
C GLU A 150 5.95 8.52 2.80
N TRP A 151 4.96 8.03 2.07
CA TRP A 151 3.85 7.24 2.56
C TRP A 151 4.00 5.80 2.09
N SER A 152 3.70 4.84 2.96
CA SER A 152 3.47 3.45 2.57
C SER A 152 2.07 3.05 3.04
N LEU A 153 1.26 2.51 2.14
CA LEU A 153 -0.15 2.21 2.36
C LEU A 153 -0.35 0.72 2.12
N TYR A 154 -0.90 0.03 3.12
CA TYR A 154 -1.28 -1.38 2.99
C TYR A 154 -2.79 -1.52 3.04
N ALA A 155 -3.34 -2.04 1.95
CA ALA A 155 -4.75 -2.35 1.82
C ALA A 155 -4.98 -3.83 1.49
N ASP A 156 -6.12 -4.34 1.97
CA ASP A 156 -6.59 -5.70 1.70
C ASP A 156 -8.10 -5.63 1.44
N GLY A 157 -8.63 -6.55 0.65
CA GLY A 157 -10.03 -6.54 0.22
C GLY A 157 -10.27 -7.39 -1.02
N MET A 158 -11.52 -7.77 -1.26
CA MET A 158 -11.90 -8.28 -2.58
C MET A 158 -11.63 -7.21 -3.66
N PRO A 159 -11.39 -7.59 -4.93
CA PRO A 159 -11.10 -6.63 -5.99
C PRO A 159 -12.14 -5.51 -6.07
N GLY A 160 -11.68 -4.26 -5.97
CA GLY A 160 -12.53 -3.06 -5.97
C GLY A 160 -13.18 -2.72 -4.62
N GLN A 161 -12.84 -3.45 -3.56
CA GLN A 161 -13.34 -3.25 -2.19
C GLN A 161 -12.20 -3.14 -1.16
N GLU A 162 -10.99 -2.86 -1.62
CA GLU A 162 -9.78 -2.77 -0.80
C GLU A 162 -9.87 -1.61 0.19
N LYS A 163 -9.57 -1.91 1.45
CA LYS A 163 -9.54 -0.93 2.54
C LYS A 163 -8.14 -0.84 3.14
N LEU A 164 -7.77 0.37 3.54
CA LEU A 164 -6.49 0.65 4.18
C LEU A 164 -6.48 0.08 5.61
N TYR A 165 -5.59 -0.86 5.90
CA TYR A 165 -5.46 -1.49 7.23
C TYR A 165 -4.21 -1.07 7.98
N ALA A 166 -3.14 -0.72 7.26
CA ALA A 166 -1.94 -0.17 7.85
C ALA A 166 -1.34 0.91 6.96
N LEU A 167 -0.62 1.84 7.59
CA LEU A 167 0.10 2.88 6.89
C LEU A 167 1.37 3.28 7.63
N TRP A 168 2.35 3.78 6.89
CA TRP A 168 3.59 4.35 7.39
C TRP A 168 3.81 5.72 6.77
N LEU A 169 4.39 6.61 7.55
CA LEU A 169 4.84 7.93 7.14
C LEU A 169 6.30 8.10 7.56
N THR A 170 7.12 8.55 6.63
CA THR A 170 8.43 9.14 6.92
C THR A 170 8.44 10.58 6.45
N GLN A 171 8.72 11.50 7.36
CA GLN A 171 8.93 12.92 7.06
C GLN A 171 10.36 13.29 7.46
N PRO A 172 11.31 13.31 6.52
CA PRO A 172 12.63 13.87 6.77
C PRO A 172 12.57 15.41 6.83
N PHE A 173 13.56 16.01 7.48
CA PHE A 173 13.77 17.45 7.52
C PHE A 173 15.01 17.84 6.72
N ALA A 174 14.97 19.01 6.08
CA ALA A 174 16.10 19.53 5.33
C ALA A 174 17.24 19.93 6.28
N LYS A 175 18.48 19.73 5.84
CA LYS A 175 19.67 20.14 6.59
C LYS A 175 19.69 21.64 6.83
N GLY A 176 19.95 22.06 8.08
CA GLY A 176 19.87 23.44 8.53
C GLY A 176 18.45 23.92 8.88
N GLY A 177 17.43 23.08 8.68
CA GLY A 177 16.03 23.32 9.02
C GLY A 177 15.46 22.28 9.98
N GLU A 178 16.31 21.46 10.62
CA GLU A 178 15.90 20.44 11.56
C GLU A 178 15.25 21.07 12.80
N PRO A 179 14.01 20.67 13.15
CA PRO A 179 13.40 21.05 14.41
C PRO A 179 14.06 20.31 15.58
N THR A 180 13.79 20.72 16.82
CA THR A 180 14.30 19.98 17.98
C THR A 180 13.52 18.69 18.19
N ILE A 181 14.17 17.65 18.70
CA ILE A 181 13.53 16.39 19.09
C ILE A 181 12.37 16.66 20.06
N ALA A 182 12.61 17.50 21.07
CA ALA A 182 11.61 17.88 22.07
C ALA A 182 10.38 18.55 21.43
N SER A 183 10.55 19.42 20.43
CA SER A 183 9.42 20.06 19.75
C SER A 183 8.55 19.06 18.98
N GLN A 184 9.17 18.05 18.34
CA GLN A 184 8.45 17.04 17.59
C GLN A 184 7.74 16.05 18.53
N GLN A 185 8.38 15.66 19.64
CA GLN A 185 7.74 14.85 20.68
C GLN A 185 6.53 15.58 21.27
N ALA A 186 6.68 16.86 21.63
CA ALA A 186 5.57 17.67 22.13
C ALA A 186 4.42 17.79 21.12
N ALA A 187 4.71 17.95 19.82
CA ALA A 187 3.68 17.98 18.79
C ALA A 187 2.94 16.63 18.64
N LEU A 188 3.67 15.51 18.74
CA LEU A 188 3.08 14.17 18.74
C LEU A 188 2.20 13.94 19.97
N GLU A 189 2.65 14.34 21.15
CA GLU A 189 1.86 14.27 22.39
C GLU A 189 0.65 15.19 22.37
N GLN A 190 0.78 16.40 21.80
CA GLN A 190 -0.36 17.29 21.59
C GLN A 190 -1.40 16.66 20.68
N LYS A 191 -0.96 15.93 19.64
CA LYS A 191 -1.87 15.27 18.70
C LYS A 191 -2.51 14.01 19.28
N TYR A 192 -1.71 13.09 19.82
CA TYR A 192 -2.16 11.74 20.18
C TYR A 192 -2.37 11.55 21.69
N GLY A 193 -1.97 12.50 22.53
CA GLY A 193 -1.94 12.42 23.99
C GLY A 193 -0.63 11.83 24.52
N LYS A 194 -0.59 11.53 25.82
CA LYS A 194 0.55 10.80 26.42
C LYS A 194 0.64 9.39 25.81
N PRO A 195 1.83 8.92 25.39
CA PRO A 195 2.00 7.55 24.92
C PRO A 195 1.72 6.54 26.03
N SER A 196 1.11 5.41 25.65
CA SER A 196 0.83 4.25 26.51
C SER A 196 2.12 3.51 26.90
N LEU A 197 3.11 3.52 26.01
CA LEU A 197 4.40 2.88 26.19
C LEU A 197 5.47 3.69 25.45
N THR A 198 6.66 3.78 26.03
CA THR A 198 7.85 4.31 25.34
C THR A 198 8.90 3.19 25.26
N GLY A 199 9.39 2.92 24.05
CA GLY A 199 10.44 1.95 23.79
C GLY A 199 11.83 2.47 24.11
N ASP A 200 12.79 1.55 24.21
CA ASP A 200 14.17 1.87 24.60
C ASP A 200 14.90 2.78 23.60
N ARG A 201 14.47 2.81 22.32
CA ARG A 201 15.07 3.67 21.30
C ARG A 201 14.29 4.97 21.12
N GLY A 202 13.35 5.26 22.01
CA GLY A 202 12.51 6.46 21.96
C GLY A 202 11.28 6.33 21.08
N GLU A 203 10.88 5.10 20.72
CA GLU A 203 9.58 4.86 20.09
C GLU A 203 8.45 5.21 21.07
N MET A 204 7.46 5.98 20.63
CA MET A 204 6.27 6.34 21.42
C MET A 204 5.08 5.58 20.85
N PHE A 205 4.40 4.81 21.70
CA PHE A 205 3.27 3.98 21.30
C PHE A 205 1.97 4.49 21.92
N TRP A 206 0.93 4.65 21.11
CA TRP A 206 -0.45 4.85 21.56
C TRP A 206 -1.24 3.59 21.21
N LEU A 207 -1.59 2.84 22.26
CA LEU A 207 -2.16 1.51 22.12
C LEU A 207 -3.60 1.50 22.63
N ARG A 208 -4.49 0.91 21.83
CA ARG A 208 -5.92 0.81 22.15
C ARG A 208 -6.38 -0.64 22.10
N GLY A 209 -7.38 -0.95 22.92
CA GLY A 209 -8.13 -2.19 22.80
C GLY A 209 -9.05 -2.19 21.57
N PRO A 210 -9.68 -3.33 21.24
CA PRO A 210 -10.65 -3.43 20.15
C PRO A 210 -11.89 -2.55 20.35
N ASP A 211 -12.19 -2.17 21.59
CA ASP A 211 -13.25 -1.23 21.96
C ASP A 211 -12.86 0.24 21.74
N GLY A 212 -11.67 0.51 21.20
CA GLY A 212 -11.13 1.84 20.94
C GLY A 212 -10.62 2.58 22.17
N LYS A 213 -10.70 1.98 23.37
CA LYS A 213 -10.21 2.62 24.60
C LYS A 213 -8.70 2.47 24.72
N PRO A 214 -7.98 3.46 25.28
CA PRO A 214 -6.58 3.32 25.59
C PRO A 214 -6.35 2.11 26.50
N LEU A 215 -5.31 1.33 26.21
CA LEU A 215 -4.90 0.26 27.11
C LEU A 215 -4.36 0.87 28.42
N PRO A 216 -4.70 0.28 29.57
CA PRO A 216 -4.28 0.80 30.87
C PRO A 216 -2.77 0.64 31.09
N GLU A 217 -2.12 1.66 31.67
CA GLU A 217 -0.67 1.70 31.90
C GLU A 217 -0.16 0.53 32.78
N PHE A 218 -1.02 0.00 33.66
CA PHE A 218 -0.70 -1.11 34.55
C PHE A 218 -0.67 -2.48 33.85
N ASP A 219 -1.30 -2.62 32.69
CA ASP A 219 -1.35 -3.88 31.94
C ASP A 219 -0.14 -4.01 31.01
N ARG A 220 1.04 -4.20 31.64
CA ARG A 220 2.33 -4.24 30.95
C ARG A 220 2.44 -5.36 29.93
N GLU A 221 1.80 -6.50 30.19
CA GLU A 221 1.78 -7.63 29.27
C GLU A 221 1.04 -7.26 27.99
N LYS A 222 -0.18 -6.74 28.13
CA LYS A 222 -0.99 -6.33 26.98
C LYS A 222 -0.36 -5.21 26.17
N LEU A 223 0.22 -4.22 26.84
CA LEU A 223 0.95 -3.13 26.17
C LEU A 223 2.10 -3.67 25.32
N ARG A 224 2.84 -4.67 25.82
CA ARG A 224 3.94 -5.30 25.08
C ARG A 224 3.45 -6.14 23.90
N GLU A 225 2.33 -6.84 24.06
CA GLU A 225 1.74 -7.61 22.98
C GLU A 225 1.24 -6.71 21.84
N CYS A 226 0.51 -5.65 22.18
CA CYS A 226 -0.06 -4.75 21.18
C CYS A 226 0.97 -3.83 20.54
N SER A 227 2.08 -3.49 21.21
CA SER A 227 3.16 -2.70 20.61
C SER A 227 3.88 -3.45 19.47
N ALA A 228 3.80 -4.78 19.43
CA ALA A 228 4.34 -5.59 18.35
C ALA A 228 3.43 -5.64 17.09
N GLY A 229 2.29 -4.93 17.10
CA GLY A 229 1.32 -4.94 16.00
C GLY A 229 1.84 -4.35 14.68
N ILE A 230 2.76 -3.39 14.75
CA ILE A 230 3.37 -2.80 13.55
C ILE A 230 4.79 -2.35 13.85
N SER A 231 5.70 -2.66 12.94
CA SER A 231 7.07 -2.11 13.01
C SER A 231 7.09 -0.70 12.43
N ILE A 232 7.73 0.23 13.14
CA ILE A 232 8.00 1.57 12.60
C ILE A 232 9.04 1.56 11.48
N TYR A 233 9.85 0.49 11.42
CA TYR A 233 10.87 0.27 10.40
C TYR A 233 10.48 -0.92 9.51
N GLY A 234 10.37 -0.70 8.20
CA GLY A 234 9.95 -1.72 7.23
C GLY A 234 8.44 -1.93 7.19
N THR A 235 8.00 -3.09 6.71
CA THR A 235 6.60 -3.41 6.41
C THR A 235 6.03 -4.53 7.29
N GLN A 236 6.72 -4.86 8.39
CA GLN A 236 6.29 -5.94 9.29
C GLN A 236 5.06 -5.51 10.08
N MET A 237 4.07 -6.40 10.12
CA MET A 237 2.83 -6.23 10.87
C MET A 237 2.41 -7.54 11.52
N ASN A 238 1.78 -7.42 12.68
CA ASN A 238 1.12 -8.50 13.37
C ASN A 238 -0.29 -8.04 13.73
N TRP A 239 -1.26 -8.93 13.59
CA TRP A 239 -2.64 -8.63 13.93
C TRP A 239 -3.18 -9.67 14.90
N ARG A 240 -3.98 -9.18 15.85
CA ARG A 240 -4.60 -9.99 16.89
C ARG A 240 -5.97 -9.40 17.20
N PRO A 241 -6.97 -10.23 17.58
CA PRO A 241 -8.33 -9.76 17.80
C PRO A 241 -8.46 -8.86 19.04
N ASP A 242 -7.44 -8.85 19.88
CA ASP A 242 -7.45 -8.29 21.22
C ASP A 242 -6.60 -7.01 21.34
N CYS A 243 -6.01 -6.55 20.22
CA CYS A 243 -5.30 -5.29 20.07
C CYS A 243 -5.99 -4.47 18.98
N GLY A 244 -6.53 -3.30 19.30
CA GLY A 244 -7.17 -2.42 18.32
C GLY A 244 -6.15 -1.54 17.60
N LEU A 245 -6.46 -0.24 17.53
CA LEU A 245 -5.59 0.77 16.94
C LEU A 245 -4.24 0.84 17.69
N THR A 246 -3.16 0.67 16.92
CA THR A 246 -1.78 0.85 17.35
C THR A 246 -1.15 1.95 16.52
N ILE A 247 -0.66 2.99 17.19
CA ILE A 247 0.15 4.05 16.58
C ILE A 247 1.53 3.99 17.21
N VAL A 248 2.56 3.94 16.40
CA VAL A 248 3.96 4.08 16.84
C VAL A 248 4.59 5.27 16.13
N ALA A 249 5.29 6.12 16.87
CA ALA A 249 6.05 7.23 16.32
C ALA A 249 7.48 7.23 16.86
N MET A 250 8.41 7.75 16.08
CA MET A 250 9.79 7.95 16.50
C MET A 250 10.31 9.23 15.85
N VAL A 251 10.98 10.05 16.67
CA VAL A 251 11.70 11.23 16.18
C VAL A 251 13.17 10.87 16.10
N GLU A 252 13.71 10.82 14.89
CA GLU A 252 15.07 10.37 14.64
C GLU A 252 16.07 11.50 14.88
N PRO A 253 17.11 11.30 15.72
CA PRO A 253 18.14 12.30 15.94
C PRO A 253 18.98 12.54 14.68
N ALA A 254 19.34 13.80 14.44
CA ALA A 254 20.20 14.19 13.34
C ALA A 254 21.65 13.76 13.58
N TYR A 255 22.31 13.35 12.49
CA TYR A 255 23.72 13.01 12.54
C TYR A 255 24.57 14.23 12.98
N GLY A 256 25.37 14.05 14.04
CA GLY A 256 26.23 15.10 14.59
C GLY A 256 25.56 16.04 15.59
N ASN A 257 24.23 16.04 15.71
CA ASN A 257 23.52 16.76 16.79
C ASN A 257 22.26 15.99 17.25
N PRO A 258 22.34 15.25 18.36
CA PRO A 258 21.23 14.41 18.81
C PRO A 258 20.03 15.18 19.39
N GLN A 259 20.12 16.52 19.52
CA GLN A 259 19.00 17.35 19.97
C GLN A 259 18.09 17.80 18.82
N LEU A 260 18.56 17.68 17.58
CA LEU A 260 17.82 18.02 16.37
C LEU A 260 17.24 16.75 15.74
N ALA A 261 16.08 16.89 15.10
CA ALA A 261 15.39 15.81 14.42
C ALA A 261 15.73 15.81 12.93
N GLN A 262 16.29 14.71 12.41
CA GLN A 262 16.45 14.55 10.96
C GLN A 262 15.18 14.03 10.30
N ALA A 263 14.32 13.33 11.03
CA ALA A 263 13.06 12.82 10.52
C ALA A 263 12.06 12.53 11.65
N VAL A 264 10.77 12.55 11.31
CA VAL A 264 9.71 11.91 12.08
C VAL A 264 9.20 10.71 11.29
N ARG A 265 9.11 9.56 11.96
CA ARG A 265 8.45 8.36 11.43
C ARG A 265 7.22 8.06 12.26
N VAL A 266 6.15 7.63 11.59
CA VAL A 266 4.93 7.18 12.24
C VAL A 266 4.39 5.98 11.47
N ALA A 267 3.93 4.96 12.18
CA ALA A 267 3.21 3.83 11.61
C ALA A 267 1.92 3.58 12.38
N MET A 268 0.90 3.09 11.67
CA MET A 268 -0.42 2.86 12.23
C MET A 268 -1.02 1.56 11.67
N ILE A 269 -1.66 0.78 12.53
CA ILE A 269 -2.47 -0.39 12.17
C ILE A 269 -3.70 -0.47 13.08
N ASP A 270 -4.82 -0.93 12.54
CA ASP A 270 -5.93 -1.46 13.35
C ASP A 270 -5.87 -2.98 13.33
N ALA A 271 -5.21 -3.55 14.34
CA ALA A 271 -4.88 -4.96 14.37
C ALA A 271 -6.13 -5.85 14.52
N ALA A 272 -7.10 -5.43 15.33
CA ALA A 272 -8.35 -6.15 15.53
C ALA A 272 -9.23 -6.09 14.27
N ALA A 273 -9.35 -4.91 13.64
CA ALA A 273 -10.13 -4.79 12.40
C ALA A 273 -9.52 -5.59 11.25
N TYR A 274 -8.19 -5.63 11.15
CA TYR A 274 -7.52 -6.45 10.13
C TYR A 274 -7.64 -7.94 10.43
N TYR A 275 -7.53 -8.35 11.71
CA TYR A 275 -7.78 -9.73 12.12
C TYR A 275 -9.19 -10.18 11.75
N ASP A 276 -10.22 -9.38 12.06
CA ASP A 276 -11.60 -9.72 11.71
C ASP A 276 -11.78 -9.89 10.20
N TYR A 277 -11.20 -8.98 9.41
CA TYR A 277 -11.23 -9.12 7.96
C TYR A 277 -10.54 -10.41 7.49
N GLU A 278 -9.31 -10.63 7.92
CA GLU A 278 -8.47 -11.71 7.43
C GLU A 278 -9.00 -13.09 7.82
N VAL A 279 -9.45 -13.24 9.07
CA VAL A 279 -9.85 -14.54 9.63
C VAL A 279 -11.34 -14.82 9.44
N ASN A 280 -12.20 -13.82 9.65
CA ASN A 280 -13.64 -14.06 9.72
C ASN A 280 -14.37 -13.75 8.41
N ARG A 281 -14.00 -12.66 7.73
CA ARG A 281 -14.73 -12.17 6.55
C ARG A 281 -14.17 -12.67 5.22
N PHE A 282 -12.86 -12.58 5.02
CA PHE A 282 -12.21 -12.92 3.75
C PHE A 282 -12.53 -14.34 3.27
N PRO A 283 -12.51 -15.40 4.10
CA PRO A 283 -12.88 -16.75 3.64
C PRO A 283 -14.29 -16.80 3.05
N GLN A 284 -15.26 -16.12 3.68
CA GLN A 284 -16.65 -16.07 3.22
C GLN A 284 -16.78 -15.28 1.91
N GLU A 285 -16.13 -14.12 1.84
CA GLU A 285 -16.12 -13.27 0.64
C GLU A 285 -15.47 -13.99 -0.56
N ARG A 286 -14.36 -14.68 -0.33
CA ARG A 286 -13.66 -15.51 -1.33
C ARG A 286 -14.54 -16.65 -1.84
N ASP A 287 -15.19 -17.38 -0.94
CA ASP A 287 -16.01 -18.53 -1.30
C ASP A 287 -17.27 -18.08 -2.08
N ALA A 288 -17.87 -16.96 -1.69
CA ALA A 288 -18.96 -16.33 -2.43
C ALA A 288 -18.54 -15.89 -3.85
N TYR A 289 -17.37 -15.27 -3.98
CA TYR A 289 -16.81 -14.88 -5.28
C TYR A 289 -16.53 -16.08 -6.19
N ARG A 290 -16.00 -17.17 -5.65
CA ARG A 290 -15.80 -18.41 -6.41
C ARG A 290 -17.13 -19.02 -6.85
N ALA A 291 -18.14 -18.99 -5.99
CA ALA A 291 -19.48 -19.47 -6.33
C ALA A 291 -20.12 -18.63 -7.45
N SER A 292 -19.97 -17.30 -7.44
CA SER A 292 -20.49 -16.45 -8.52
C SER A 292 -19.80 -16.73 -9.86
N GLN A 293 -18.47 -16.87 -9.86
CA GLN A 293 -17.71 -17.23 -11.07
C GLN A 293 -18.13 -18.59 -11.65
N ALA A 294 -18.40 -19.58 -10.80
CA ALA A 294 -18.89 -20.88 -11.25
C ALA A 294 -20.31 -20.82 -11.83
N ALA A 295 -21.19 -19.99 -11.25
CA ALA A 295 -22.53 -19.77 -11.76
C ALA A 295 -22.52 -19.08 -13.14
N ASP A 296 -21.67 -18.05 -13.31
CA ASP A 296 -21.52 -17.34 -14.58
C ASP A 296 -20.93 -18.24 -15.67
N ALA A 297 -19.96 -19.10 -15.32
CA ALA A 297 -19.43 -20.10 -16.25
C ALA A 297 -20.48 -21.14 -16.67
N GLY A 298 -21.34 -21.57 -15.73
CA GLY A 298 -22.45 -22.49 -16.02
C GLY A 298 -23.55 -21.86 -16.90
N ALA A 299 -23.90 -20.59 -16.64
CA ALA A 299 -24.87 -19.85 -17.44
C ALA A 299 -24.39 -19.63 -18.89
N ASN A 300 -23.10 -19.32 -19.08
CA ASN A 300 -22.50 -19.16 -20.40
C ASN A 300 -22.38 -20.48 -21.20
N GLN A 301 -22.41 -21.64 -20.54
CA GLN A 301 -22.50 -22.94 -21.21
C GLN A 301 -23.95 -23.34 -21.56
N GLY A 302 -24.95 -22.87 -20.79
CA GLY A 302 -26.38 -23.11 -21.05
C GLY A 302 -26.99 -22.28 -22.19
N GLY A 303 -26.30 -21.24 -22.66
CA GLY A 303 -26.73 -20.41 -23.80
C GLY A 303 -26.30 -20.91 -25.18
N LYS A 304 -25.71 -22.11 -25.27
CA LYS A 304 -25.36 -22.76 -26.54
C LYS A 304 -26.36 -23.88 -26.88
N PHE A 305 -27.59 -23.50 -27.23
CA PHE A 305 -28.55 -24.39 -27.90
C PHE A 305 -29.28 -23.62 -29.00
#